data_AF-A0A401PSN2-F1
#
_entry.id   AF-A0A401PSN2-F1
#
_cell.length_a   1.000
_cell.length_b   1.000
_cell.length_c   1.000
_cell.angle_alpha   90.00
_cell.angle_beta   90.00
_cell.angle_gamma   90.00
#
_symmetry.space_group_name_H-M   'P 1'
#
loop_
_entity.id
_entity.type
_entity.pdbx_description
1 polymer ?
#
loop_
_entity_poly.entity_id
_entity_poly.type
_entity_poly.pdbx_seq_one_letter_code
_entity_poly.pdbx_strand_id
1 'polypeptide(L)'
;MNRKKGDKGFESPRPYKLTHQVVCINNINFQRQSVIGYVELTIFPSLANLNRIKLNSKQCRIYRVRVNDLEAAFIYNDPTLEVCHHESKQRNLNYFANAYAAAVSAVDPDTGNGELCIKVPSELWKHVDGKYKCTL
;
A
#
# COMPACT_ATOMS: atom_id res chain seq x y z
N MET A 1 -23.03 -8.43 37.69
CA MET A 1 -22.62 -7.61 36.51
C MET A 1 -21.83 -8.50 35.56
N ASN A 2 -22.45 -9.02 34.50
CA ASN A 2 -21.78 -9.85 33.51
C ASN A 2 -20.87 -8.97 32.64
N ARG A 3 -19.56 -9.25 32.65
CA ARG A 3 -18.59 -8.65 31.72
C ARG A 3 -19.02 -9.02 30.29
N LYS A 4 -19.39 -8.02 29.49
CA LYS A 4 -19.60 -8.20 28.04
C LYS A 4 -18.32 -8.81 27.46
N LYS A 5 -18.49 -9.92 26.74
CA LYS A 5 -17.46 -10.63 25.97
C LYS A 5 -16.71 -9.60 25.13
N GLY A 6 -15.39 -9.58 25.27
CA GLY A 6 -14.51 -8.57 24.69
C GLY A 6 -14.80 -8.28 23.23
N ASP A 7 -14.87 -6.99 22.93
CA ASP A 7 -14.86 -6.44 21.58
C ASP A 7 -13.65 -7.05 20.85
N LYS A 8 -13.89 -8.00 19.94
CA LYS A 8 -12.83 -8.49 19.07
C LYS A 8 -12.54 -7.32 18.13
N GLY A 9 -11.58 -6.48 18.52
CA GLY A 9 -11.14 -5.35 17.71
C GLY A 9 -10.88 -5.81 16.28
N PHE A 10 -11.24 -4.96 15.32
CA PHE A 10 -11.03 -5.21 13.90
C PHE A 10 -9.56 -5.60 13.65
N GLU A 11 -9.31 -6.85 13.28
CA GLU A 11 -7.98 -7.28 12.84
C GLU A 11 -7.83 -6.92 11.37
N SER A 12 -6.80 -6.13 11.06
CA SER A 12 -6.49 -5.79 9.68
C SER A 12 -6.19 -7.07 8.91
N PRO A 13 -6.75 -7.25 7.70
CA PRO A 13 -6.47 -8.40 6.85
C PRO A 13 -5.06 -8.34 6.26
N ARG A 14 -4.34 -7.24 6.46
CA ARG A 14 -2.93 -7.13 6.08
C ARG A 14 -2.07 -7.93 7.06
N PRO A 15 -1.15 -8.77 6.56
CA PRO A 15 -0.30 -9.62 7.40
C PRO A 15 0.86 -8.85 8.07
N TYR A 16 0.62 -7.60 8.48
CA TYR A 16 1.57 -6.76 9.17
C TYR A 16 0.86 -5.61 9.92
N LYS A 17 1.53 -5.06 10.94
CA LYS A 17 1.08 -3.89 11.70
C LYS A 17 2.03 -2.72 11.44
N LEU A 18 1.48 -1.57 11.05
CA LEU A 18 2.22 -0.31 11.03
C LEU A 18 2.25 0.26 12.45
N THR A 19 3.44 0.58 12.96
CA THR A 19 3.59 1.08 14.36
C THR A 19 4.16 2.48 14.44
N HIS A 20 4.88 2.93 13.40
CA HIS A 20 5.43 4.28 13.35
C HIS A 20 5.55 4.73 11.90
N GLN A 21 5.38 6.02 11.67
CA GLN A 21 5.50 6.66 10.36
C GLN A 21 6.21 8.00 10.52
N VAL A 22 7.24 8.23 9.71
CA VAL A 22 7.90 9.53 9.56
C VAL A 22 7.68 9.99 8.14
N VAL A 23 7.21 11.23 7.98
CA VAL A 23 7.12 11.87 6.66
C VAL A 23 8.11 13.03 6.65
N CYS A 24 8.93 13.08 5.60
CA CYS A 24 9.88 14.17 5.40
C CYS A 24 9.61 14.79 4.03
N ILE A 25 9.14 16.04 4.04
CA ILE A 25 8.91 16.82 2.82
C ILE A 25 10.09 17.77 2.65
N ASN A 26 10.90 17.53 1.62
CA ASN A 26 12.15 18.26 1.40
C ASN A 26 11.97 19.45 0.45
N ASN A 27 11.14 19.29 -0.57
CA ASN A 27 11.01 20.30 -1.62
C ASN A 27 9.54 20.49 -2.00
N ILE A 28 9.01 21.65 -1.64
CA ILE A 28 7.70 22.14 -2.11
C ILE A 28 7.98 23.15 -3.21
N ASN A 29 7.65 22.80 -4.45
CA ASN A 29 7.86 23.65 -5.61
C ASN A 29 6.54 24.26 -6.07
N PHE A 30 6.36 25.56 -5.86
CA PHE A 30 5.14 26.27 -6.25
C PHE A 30 4.99 26.49 -7.76
N GLN A 31 6.10 26.59 -8.51
CA GLN A 31 6.05 26.79 -9.96
C GLN A 31 5.66 25.50 -10.70
N ARG A 32 6.25 24.37 -10.27
CA ARG A 32 5.94 23.03 -10.82
C ARG A 32 4.78 22.35 -10.12
N GLN A 33 4.24 22.96 -9.07
CA GLN A 33 3.16 22.43 -8.23
C GLN A 33 3.45 21.00 -7.76
N SER A 34 4.68 20.75 -7.31
CA SER A 34 5.15 19.41 -6.95
C SER A 34 5.73 19.35 -5.55
N VAL A 35 5.59 18.20 -4.90
CA VAL A 35 6.17 17.92 -3.59
C VAL A 35 7.09 16.71 -3.71
N ILE A 36 8.32 16.83 -3.18
CA ILE A 36 9.29 15.74 -3.09
C ILE A 36 9.63 15.50 -1.63
N GLY A 37 9.64 14.23 -1.25
CA GLY A 37 9.93 13.80 0.09
C GLY A 37 10.13 12.29 0.15
N TYR A 38 10.23 11.78 1.36
CA TYR A 38 10.20 10.36 1.63
C TYR A 38 9.30 10.07 2.83
N VAL A 39 8.85 8.83 2.92
CA VAL A 39 8.15 8.31 4.10
C VAL A 39 8.89 7.09 4.62
N GLU A 40 9.14 7.05 5.93
CA GLU A 40 9.66 5.87 6.61
C GLU A 40 8.54 5.21 7.43
N LEU A 41 8.28 3.94 7.14
CA LEU A 41 7.29 3.11 7.80
C LEU A 41 8.00 2.07 8.64
N THR A 42 7.64 2.00 9.93
CA THR A 42 7.99 0.89 10.80
C THR A 42 6.88 -0.15 10.79
N ILE A 43 7.18 -1.30 10.20
CA ILE A 43 6.25 -2.40 9.99
C ILE A 43 6.68 -3.61 10.82
N PHE A 44 5.76 -4.17 11.60
CA PHE A 44 5.91 -5.45 12.27
C PHE A 44 5.17 -6.54 11.49
N PRO A 45 5.87 -7.49 10.84
CA PRO A 45 5.24 -8.60 10.16
C PRO A 45 4.40 -9.43 11.14
N SER A 46 3.19 -9.82 10.73
CA SER A 46 2.36 -10.77 11.49
C SER A 46 2.56 -12.22 11.04
N LEU A 47 3.23 -12.41 9.89
CA LEU A 47 3.62 -13.71 9.36
C LEU A 47 5.15 -13.78 9.24
N ALA A 48 5.72 -14.95 9.55
CA ALA A 48 7.16 -15.18 9.49
C ALA A 48 7.73 -15.07 8.06
N ASN A 49 6.92 -15.33 7.04
CA ASN A 49 7.31 -15.36 5.63
C ASN A 49 6.70 -14.21 4.82
N LEU A 50 6.57 -13.01 5.42
CA LEU A 50 6.06 -11.85 4.71
C LEU A 50 7.02 -11.42 3.60
N ASN A 51 6.72 -11.82 2.37
CA ASN A 51 7.53 -11.56 1.18
C ASN A 51 7.05 -10.35 0.36
N ARG A 52 5.86 -9.84 0.65
CA ARG A 52 5.24 -8.71 -0.05
C ARG A 52 4.57 -7.78 0.94
N ILE A 53 4.82 -6.48 0.79
CA ILE A 53 4.15 -5.43 1.54
C ILE A 53 3.30 -4.65 0.53
N LYS A 54 1.98 -4.71 0.69
CA LYS A 54 1.07 -3.91 -0.11
C LYS A 54 0.72 -2.63 0.64
N LEU A 55 0.83 -1.48 -0.01
CA LEU A 55 0.48 -0.15 0.50
C LEU A 55 -0.49 0.50 -0.47
N ASN A 56 -1.26 1.48 0.02
CA ASN A 56 -2.03 2.34 -0.86
C ASN A 56 -1.33 3.66 -1.07
N SER A 57 -1.31 4.10 -2.32
CA SER A 57 -0.77 5.40 -2.73
C SER A 57 -1.41 5.73 -4.05
N LYS A 58 -2.11 6.86 -4.15
CA LYS A 58 -2.66 7.37 -5.41
C LYS A 58 -2.01 8.70 -5.75
N GLN A 59 -1.88 8.98 -7.05
CA GLN A 59 -1.32 10.23 -7.57
C GLN A 59 0.11 10.54 -7.08
N CYS A 60 0.85 9.51 -6.66
CA CYS A 60 2.26 9.62 -6.29
C CYS A 60 3.11 8.90 -7.33
N ARG A 61 4.25 9.51 -7.67
CA ARG A 61 5.30 8.84 -8.42
C ARG A 61 6.35 8.32 -7.45
N ILE A 62 6.40 7.00 -7.27
CA ILE A 62 7.41 6.36 -6.41
C ILE A 62 8.75 6.33 -7.16
N TYR A 63 9.77 6.98 -6.60
CA TYR A 63 11.10 7.03 -7.21
C TYR A 63 11.95 5.82 -6.83
N ARG A 64 11.89 5.39 -5.57
CA ARG A 64 12.71 4.31 -5.03
C ARG A 64 12.02 3.72 -3.80
N VAL A 65 12.20 2.43 -3.56
CA VAL A 65 11.77 1.80 -2.31
C VAL A 65 12.96 1.08 -1.68
N ARG A 66 13.12 1.23 -0.36
CA ARG A 66 14.11 0.50 0.44
C ARG A 66 13.45 -0.22 1.60
N VAL A 67 13.95 -1.39 1.96
CA VAL A 67 13.56 -2.14 3.17
C VAL A 67 14.84 -2.47 3.93
N ASN A 68 14.99 -1.98 5.17
CA ASN A 68 16.20 -2.11 5.98
C ASN A 68 17.47 -1.76 5.18
N ASP A 69 17.46 -0.60 4.53
CA ASP A 69 18.54 -0.07 3.67
C ASP A 69 18.83 -0.85 2.38
N LEU A 70 18.18 -1.99 2.14
CA LEU A 70 18.27 -2.71 0.88
C LEU A 70 17.25 -2.18 -0.12
N GLU A 71 17.66 -2.03 -1.37
CA GLU A 71 16.74 -1.66 -2.44
C GLU A 71 15.74 -2.78 -2.71
N ALA A 72 14.46 -2.43 -2.81
CA ALA A 72 13.38 -3.38 -2.98
C ALA A 72 12.65 -3.14 -4.30
N ALA A 73 12.42 -4.23 -5.04
CA ALA A 73 11.57 -4.18 -6.21
C ALA A 73 10.12 -3.87 -5.80
N PHE A 74 9.43 -3.03 -6.58
CA PHE A 74 8.03 -2.72 -6.36
C PHE A 74 7.25 -2.70 -7.67
N ILE A 75 5.94 -2.91 -7.57
CA ILE A 75 4.97 -2.71 -8.65
C ILE A 75 3.97 -1.67 -8.17
N TYR A 76 3.72 -0.66 -8.99
CA TYR A 76 2.67 0.33 -8.77
C TYR A 76 1.61 0.16 -9.85
N ASN A 77 0.36 -0.06 -9.44
CA ASN A 77 -0.77 -0.17 -10.35
C ASN A 77 -2.00 0.52 -9.78
N ASP A 78 -2.55 1.50 -10.51
CA ASP A 78 -3.83 2.12 -10.19
C ASP A 78 -4.88 1.66 -11.22
N PRO A 79 -5.67 0.61 -10.91
CA PRO A 79 -6.65 0.05 -11.85
C PRO A 79 -7.79 1.03 -12.15
N THR A 80 -7.94 2.11 -11.37
CA THR A 80 -8.99 3.10 -11.63
C THR A 80 -8.70 3.97 -12.85
N LEU A 81 -7.44 4.01 -13.28
CA LEU A 81 -7.03 4.72 -14.50
C LEU A 81 -7.47 4.01 -15.78
N GLU A 82 -7.74 2.70 -15.75
CA GLU A 82 -8.09 1.92 -16.95
C GLU A 82 -9.60 1.80 -17.17
N VAL A 83 -10.43 2.28 -16.22
CA VAL A 83 -11.88 2.17 -16.30
C VAL A 83 -12.41 2.95 -17.51
N CYS A 84 -13.06 2.25 -18.43
CA CYS A 84 -13.67 2.81 -19.64
C CYS A 84 -12.69 3.52 -20.62
N HIS A 85 -11.38 3.30 -20.49
CA HIS A 85 -10.36 4.07 -21.22
C HIS A 85 -10.35 3.82 -22.75
N HIS A 86 -10.84 2.65 -23.21
CA HIS A 86 -10.67 2.22 -24.61
C HIS A 86 -11.94 1.81 -25.36
N GLU A 87 -13.08 1.60 -24.67
CA GLU A 87 -14.26 1.03 -25.32
C GLU A 87 -15.48 1.96 -25.27
N SER A 88 -15.68 2.72 -26.36
CA SER A 88 -16.75 3.70 -26.51
C SER A 88 -18.16 3.11 -26.37
N LYS A 89 -18.33 1.82 -26.71
CA LYS A 89 -19.60 1.09 -26.61
C LYS A 89 -20.02 0.78 -25.17
N GLN A 90 -19.09 0.86 -24.22
CA GLN A 90 -19.32 0.55 -22.80
C GLN A 90 -19.42 1.80 -21.92
N ARG A 91 -19.56 2.99 -22.51
CA ARG A 91 -19.76 4.26 -21.81
C ARG A 91 -21.20 4.44 -21.31
N ASN A 92 -21.69 3.45 -20.57
CA ASN A 92 -22.96 3.53 -19.86
C ASN A 92 -22.72 3.46 -18.34
N LEU A 93 -23.65 4.01 -17.58
CA LEU A 93 -23.54 4.13 -16.12
C LEU A 93 -23.36 2.77 -15.44
N ASN A 94 -24.12 1.76 -15.87
CA ASN A 94 -24.09 0.43 -15.24
C ASN A 94 -22.72 -0.23 -15.41
N TYR A 95 -22.15 -0.16 -16.61
CA TYR A 95 -20.82 -0.69 -16.87
C TYR A 95 -19.76 0.07 -16.07
N PHE A 96 -19.78 1.40 -16.11
CA PHE A 96 -18.82 2.22 -15.36
C PHE A 96 -18.89 1.92 -13.86
N ALA A 97 -20.10 1.89 -13.27
CA ALA A 97 -20.28 1.62 -11.85
C ALA A 97 -19.71 0.25 -11.44
N ASN A 98 -20.00 -0.80 -12.23
CA ASN A 98 -19.50 -2.15 -11.95
C ASN A 98 -17.99 -2.25 -12.13
N ALA A 99 -17.44 -1.71 -13.23
CA ALA A 99 -16.01 -1.75 -13.52
C ALA A 99 -15.20 -0.93 -12.49
N TYR A 100 -15.69 0.26 -12.13
CA TYR A 100 -15.08 1.11 -11.12
C TYR A 100 -15.11 0.44 -9.74
N ALA A 101 -16.25 -0.15 -9.33
CA ALA A 101 -16.35 -0.88 -8.07
C ALA A 101 -15.36 -2.05 -8.03
N ALA A 102 -15.22 -2.81 -9.12
CA ALA A 102 -14.24 -3.89 -9.22
C ALA A 102 -12.79 -3.37 -9.14
N ALA A 103 -12.48 -2.26 -9.82
CA ALA A 103 -11.15 -1.65 -9.78
C ALA A 103 -10.78 -1.18 -8.36
N VAL A 104 -11.70 -0.50 -7.67
CA VAL A 104 -11.49 -0.07 -6.28
C VAL A 104 -11.32 -1.28 -5.35
N SER A 105 -12.16 -2.31 -5.50
CA SER A 105 -12.07 -3.53 -4.70
C SER A 105 -10.75 -4.29 -4.91
N ALA A 106 -10.19 -4.26 -6.13
CA ALA A 106 -8.93 -4.94 -6.44
C ALA A 106 -7.71 -4.37 -5.67
N VAL A 107 -7.81 -3.13 -5.18
CA VAL A 107 -6.76 -2.46 -4.40
C VAL A 107 -7.18 -2.14 -2.96
N ASP A 108 -8.29 -2.73 -2.51
CA ASP A 108 -8.86 -2.45 -1.20
C ASP A 108 -7.93 -2.92 -0.05
N PRO A 109 -7.49 -2.00 0.84
CA PRO A 109 -6.72 -2.37 2.02
C PRO A 109 -7.46 -3.35 2.94
N ASP A 110 -8.79 -3.30 2.98
CA ASP A 110 -9.65 -4.15 3.83
C ASP A 110 -9.83 -5.56 3.25
N THR A 111 -9.22 -5.85 2.10
CA THR A 111 -9.05 -7.22 1.60
C THR A 111 -7.57 -7.61 1.53
N GLY A 112 -6.69 -6.84 2.17
CA GLY A 112 -5.24 -7.06 2.13
C GLY A 112 -4.62 -6.77 0.75
N ASN A 113 -5.27 -5.94 -0.08
CA ASN A 113 -4.76 -5.45 -1.36
C ASN A 113 -4.18 -4.04 -1.24
N GLY A 114 -3.68 -3.48 -2.35
CA GLY A 114 -3.12 -2.12 -2.43
C GLY A 114 -2.51 -1.84 -3.81
N GLU A 115 -2.42 -0.57 -4.19
CA GLU A 115 -1.84 -0.15 -5.49
C GLU A 115 -0.33 -0.41 -5.57
N LEU A 116 0.37 -0.32 -4.43
CA LEU A 116 1.82 -0.47 -4.36
C LEU A 116 2.19 -1.80 -3.72
N CYS A 117 2.81 -2.70 -4.47
CA CYS A 117 3.27 -4.00 -4.01
C CYS A 117 4.80 -4.06 -3.97
N ILE A 118 5.37 -4.04 -2.77
CA ILE A 118 6.82 -4.07 -2.53
C ILE A 118 7.24 -5.50 -2.25
N LYS A 119 8.22 -6.01 -2.99
CA LYS A 119 8.83 -7.31 -2.74
C LYS A 119 9.91 -7.16 -1.67
N VAL A 120 9.73 -7.83 -0.54
CA VAL A 120 10.73 -7.87 0.53
C VAL A 120 11.99 -8.59 0.00
N PRO A 121 13.18 -7.97 0.09
CA PRO A 121 14.45 -8.62 -0.29
C PRO A 121 14.64 -9.97 0.41
N SER A 122 15.16 -10.96 -0.32
CA SER A 122 15.29 -12.35 0.17
C SER A 122 16.21 -12.48 1.38
N GLU A 123 17.18 -11.57 1.50
CA GLU A 123 18.11 -11.44 2.62
C GLU A 123 17.38 -11.19 3.94
N LEU A 124 16.18 -10.59 3.88
CA LEU A 124 15.38 -10.24 5.05
C LEU A 124 14.34 -11.31 5.43
N TRP A 125 14.12 -12.32 4.59
CA TRP A 125 13.11 -13.37 4.88
C TRP A 125 13.45 -14.22 6.11
N LYS A 126 14.72 -14.24 6.51
CA LYS A 126 15.23 -14.99 7.68
C LYS A 126 15.43 -14.10 8.91
N HIS A 127 15.17 -12.80 8.81
CA HIS A 127 15.33 -11.89 9.96
C HIS A 127 14.21 -12.16 10.97
N VAL A 128 14.56 -12.86 12.04
CA VAL A 128 13.67 -13.22 13.16
C VAL A 128 13.34 -11.99 14.02
N ASP A 129 14.19 -10.95 13.99
CA ASP A 129 13.99 -9.68 14.69
C ASP A 129 13.02 -8.73 13.96
N GLY A 130 11.82 -9.23 13.70
CA GLY A 130 10.52 -8.59 13.95
C GLY A 130 10.12 -7.27 13.28
N LYS A 131 11.01 -6.54 12.60
CA LYS A 131 10.72 -5.18 12.12
C LYS A 131 11.32 -4.89 10.75
N TYR A 132 10.48 -4.38 9.86
CA TYR A 132 10.89 -3.79 8.60
C TYR A 132 10.80 -2.26 8.69
N LYS A 133 11.90 -1.59 8.38
CA LYS A 133 11.94 -0.17 8.08
C LYS A 133 11.82 0.00 6.57
N CYS A 134 10.62 0.35 6.11
CA CYS A 134 10.35 0.59 4.69
C CYS A 134 10.43 2.08 4.41
N THR A 135 11.24 2.49 3.42
CA THR A 135 11.37 3.88 2.98
C THR A 135 10.94 4.00 1.53
N LEU A 136 10.06 4.96 1.24
CA LEU A 136 9.51 5.24 -0.10
C LEU A 136 9.69 6.72 -0.46
#